data_AF-A0A0F9R9E8-F1
#
_entry.id   AF-A0A0F9R9E8-F1
#
_cell.length_a   1.000
_cell.length_b   1.000
_cell.length_c   1.000
_cell.angle_alpha   90.00
_cell.angle_beta   90.00
_cell.angle_gamma   90.00
#
_symmetry.space_group_name_H-M   'P 1'
#
loop_
_entity.id
_entity.type
_entity.pdbx_description
1 polymer ?
#
loop_
_entity_poly.entity_id
_entity_poly.type
_entity_poly.pdbx_seq_one_letter_code
_entity_poly.pdbx_strand_id
1 'polypeptide(L)'
;MVYGEIETPTPGRPMDTYTVSTPYGTVTISEGGRKVTFDLYSDIRQSRHNNALFAYLQQLKKQGVTNFNTDHLNLVGRDKSLALKRGKAKLDLVYTLKGKTYECELKTSREIGLDLTAQQLTEMVKYCEHLIVLVPRGCLEEMSTILHLCNLNHLIAIQPYDALEDEE
;
A
#
# COMPACT_ATOMS: atom_id res chain seq x y z
N MET A 1 -27.08 -59.56 -0.80
CA MET A 1 -26.15 -58.57 -1.37
C MET A 1 -26.89 -57.24 -1.39
N VAL A 2 -26.49 -56.31 -0.54
CA VAL A 2 -27.12 -54.98 -0.40
C VAL A 2 -26.15 -53.97 -0.98
N TYR A 3 -26.58 -53.23 -2.00
CA TYR A 3 -25.83 -52.11 -2.57
C TYR A 3 -25.87 -50.97 -1.56
N GLY A 4 -24.70 -50.54 -1.07
CA GLY A 4 -24.59 -49.34 -0.24
C GLY A 4 -24.83 -48.11 -1.11
N GLU A 5 -25.80 -47.29 -0.69
CA GLU A 5 -26.05 -45.98 -1.27
C GLU A 5 -24.79 -45.11 -1.12
N ILE A 6 -24.32 -44.53 -2.23
CA ILE A 6 -23.28 -43.51 -2.21
C ILE A 6 -23.99 -42.22 -1.80
N GLU A 7 -23.71 -41.74 -0.58
CA GLU A 7 -24.10 -40.39 -0.16
C GLU A 7 -23.56 -39.37 -1.17
N THR A 8 -24.44 -38.76 -1.94
CA THR A 8 -24.11 -37.56 -2.71
C THR A 8 -23.92 -36.42 -1.72
N PRO A 9 -22.76 -35.74 -1.67
CA PRO A 9 -22.60 -34.59 -0.81
C PRO A 9 -23.55 -33.49 -1.28
N THR A 10 -24.37 -33.00 -0.34
CA THR A 10 -25.25 -31.85 -0.49
C THR A 10 -24.49 -30.68 -1.13
N PRO A 11 -25.08 -29.91 -2.09
CA PRO A 11 -24.41 -28.74 -2.64
C PRO A 11 -24.25 -27.70 -1.53
N GLY A 12 -23.07 -27.64 -0.93
CA GLY A 12 -22.65 -26.53 -0.09
C GLY A 12 -22.77 -25.24 -0.90
N ARG A 13 -23.21 -24.16 -0.22
CA ARG A 13 -23.37 -22.81 -0.78
C ARG A 13 -22.28 -22.49 -1.82
N PRO A 14 -22.62 -21.86 -2.97
CA PRO A 14 -21.60 -21.45 -3.93
C PRO A 14 -20.55 -20.63 -3.19
N MET A 15 -19.27 -21.05 -3.21
CA MET A 15 -18.21 -20.25 -2.61
C MET A 15 -18.30 -18.83 -3.16
N ASP A 16 -18.32 -17.87 -2.25
CA ASP A 16 -18.23 -16.45 -2.59
C ASP A 16 -16.95 -16.19 -3.38
N THR A 17 -17.00 -15.19 -4.26
CA THR A 17 -15.83 -14.80 -5.05
C THR A 17 -14.71 -14.39 -4.11
N TYR A 18 -13.57 -15.07 -4.20
CA TYR A 18 -12.39 -14.79 -3.38
C TYR A 18 -11.35 -14.04 -4.23
N THR A 19 -10.84 -12.92 -3.71
CA THR A 19 -9.86 -12.09 -4.43
C THR A 19 -8.62 -11.88 -3.57
N VAL A 20 -7.47 -12.27 -4.11
CA VAL A 20 -6.14 -12.01 -3.54
C VAL A 20 -5.43 -11.02 -4.44
N SER A 21 -5.15 -9.83 -3.92
CA SER A 21 -4.24 -8.91 -4.58
C SER A 21 -2.82 -9.24 -4.15
N THR A 22 -1.94 -9.42 -5.12
CA THR A 22 -0.49 -9.56 -4.94
C THR A 22 0.20 -8.29 -5.46
N PRO A 23 1.50 -8.11 -5.22
CA PRO A 23 2.26 -7.10 -5.93
C PRO A 23 2.09 -7.24 -7.43
N TYR A 24 2.16 -8.46 -7.99
CA TYR A 24 2.23 -8.73 -9.44
C TYR A 24 0.90 -8.63 -10.20
N GLY A 25 -0.22 -8.62 -9.49
CA GLY A 25 -1.53 -8.74 -10.10
C GLY A 25 -2.59 -9.17 -9.10
N THR A 26 -3.79 -9.39 -9.59
CA THR A 26 -4.90 -9.90 -8.79
C THR A 26 -5.25 -11.32 -9.23
N VAL A 27 -5.42 -12.20 -8.25
CA VAL A 27 -5.96 -13.55 -8.44
C VAL A 27 -7.40 -13.54 -7.93
N THR A 28 -8.33 -13.86 -8.81
CA THR A 28 -9.75 -13.98 -8.45
C THR A 28 -10.20 -15.42 -8.68
N ILE A 29 -10.69 -16.05 -7.61
CA ILE A 29 -11.32 -17.37 -7.61
C ILE A 29 -12.83 -17.16 -7.54
N SER A 30 -13.56 -17.67 -8.52
CA SER A 30 -15.00 -17.48 -8.69
C SER A 30 -15.69 -18.79 -9.08
N GLU A 31 -17.03 -18.76 -9.13
CA GLU A 31 -17.87 -19.91 -9.52
C GLU A 31 -17.63 -21.16 -8.68
N GLY A 32 -17.59 -21.02 -7.35
CA GLY A 32 -17.38 -22.20 -6.50
C GLY A 32 -15.96 -22.77 -6.60
N GLY A 33 -14.98 -21.98 -7.06
CA GLY A 33 -13.61 -22.44 -7.31
C GLY A 33 -13.35 -22.93 -8.74
N ARG A 34 -14.35 -22.92 -9.62
CA ARG A 34 -14.23 -23.43 -10.99
C ARG A 34 -13.52 -22.47 -11.95
N LYS A 35 -13.49 -21.17 -11.62
CA LYS A 35 -12.84 -20.16 -12.44
C LYS A 35 -11.78 -19.43 -11.64
N VAL A 36 -10.54 -19.47 -12.14
CA VAL A 36 -9.42 -18.69 -11.61
C VAL A 36 -8.99 -17.69 -12.69
N THR A 37 -8.99 -16.40 -12.35
CA THR A 37 -8.57 -15.32 -13.23
C THR A 37 -7.32 -14.66 -12.66
N PHE A 38 -6.31 -14.49 -13.52
CA PHE A 38 -5.06 -13.80 -13.20
C PHE A 38 -5.01 -12.50 -13.98
N ASP A 39 -5.27 -11.38 -13.31
CA ASP A 39 -5.06 -10.05 -13.87
C ASP A 39 -3.66 -9.59 -13.51
N LEU A 40 -2.71 -9.84 -14.41
CA LEU A 40 -1.33 -9.40 -14.27
C LEU A 40 -1.24 -7.90 -14.58
N TYR A 41 -0.46 -7.16 -13.79
CA TYR A 41 -0.16 -5.78 -14.13
C TYR A 41 0.72 -5.75 -15.40
N SER A 42 0.45 -4.81 -16.30
CA SER A 42 0.96 -4.76 -17.68
C SER A 42 2.49 -4.71 -17.82
N ASP A 43 3.22 -4.53 -16.73
CA ASP A 43 4.67 -4.65 -16.65
C ASP A 43 5.05 -5.52 -15.44
N ILE A 44 5.58 -6.72 -15.70
CA ILE A 44 6.21 -7.59 -14.69
C ILE A 44 7.47 -6.92 -14.09
N ARG A 45 7.93 -5.81 -14.67
CA ARG A 45 8.88 -4.88 -14.04
C ARG A 45 8.15 -3.98 -13.05
N GLN A 46 7.76 -4.54 -11.91
CA GLN A 46 7.26 -3.72 -10.81
C GLN A 46 8.38 -2.78 -10.38
N SER A 47 8.12 -1.47 -10.44
CA SER A 47 9.04 -0.51 -9.83
C SER A 47 9.19 -0.88 -8.36
N ARG A 48 10.41 -0.78 -7.81
CA ARG A 48 10.66 -0.98 -6.37
C ARG A 48 9.67 -0.19 -5.50
N HIS A 49 9.24 0.95 -6.02
CA HIS A 49 8.17 1.81 -5.51
C HIS A 49 6.85 1.08 -5.25
N ASN A 50 6.34 0.35 -6.24
CA ASN A 50 5.04 -0.34 -6.11
C ASN A 50 5.10 -1.48 -5.08
N ASN A 51 6.19 -2.25 -5.07
CA ASN A 51 6.39 -3.32 -4.08
C ASN A 51 6.44 -2.76 -2.66
N ALA A 52 7.20 -1.67 -2.47
CA ALA A 52 7.32 -1.00 -1.18
C ALA A 52 5.96 -0.45 -0.71
N LEU A 53 5.21 0.19 -1.61
CA LEU A 53 3.89 0.72 -1.29
C LEU A 53 2.88 -0.38 -0.95
N PHE A 54 2.93 -1.51 -1.68
CA PHE A 54 2.08 -2.66 -1.40
C PHE A 54 2.40 -3.26 -0.02
N ALA A 55 3.68 -3.46 0.29
CA ALA A 55 4.11 -3.99 1.59
C ALA A 55 3.64 -3.11 2.74
N TYR A 56 3.84 -1.79 2.63
CA TYR A 56 3.38 -0.83 3.63
C TYR A 56 1.85 -0.85 3.78
N LEU A 57 1.11 -0.92 2.68
CA LEU A 57 -0.36 -0.99 2.74
C LEU A 57 -0.85 -2.28 3.43
N GLN A 58 -0.18 -3.41 3.26
CA GLN A 58 -0.52 -4.63 4.00
C GLN A 58 -0.32 -4.44 5.51
N GLN A 59 0.74 -3.74 5.93
CA GLN A 59 0.95 -3.39 7.34
C GLN A 59 -0.18 -2.49 7.85
N LEU A 60 -0.57 -1.46 7.09
CA LEU A 60 -1.69 -0.59 7.45
C LEU A 60 -3.01 -1.36 7.59
N LYS A 61 -3.29 -2.31 6.70
CA LYS A 61 -4.46 -3.18 6.80
C LYS A 61 -4.43 -4.04 8.07
N LYS A 62 -3.27 -4.59 8.44
CA LYS A 62 -3.08 -5.31 9.72
C LYS A 62 -3.32 -4.39 10.94
N GLN A 63 -3.05 -3.09 10.81
CA GLN A 63 -3.34 -2.07 11.82
C GLN A 63 -4.80 -1.59 11.83
N GLY A 64 -5.65 -2.12 10.96
CA GLY A 64 -7.08 -1.79 10.89
C GLY A 64 -7.43 -0.62 9.97
N VAL A 65 -6.52 -0.19 9.09
CA VAL A 65 -6.84 0.81 8.06
C VAL A 65 -7.76 0.21 7.00
N THR A 66 -8.94 0.79 6.85
CA THR A 66 -9.95 0.38 5.85
C THR A 66 -10.21 1.43 4.78
N ASN A 67 -10.05 2.72 5.11
CA ASN A 67 -10.23 3.83 4.17
C ASN A 67 -8.86 4.32 3.68
N PHE A 68 -8.54 4.04 2.42
CA PHE A 68 -7.30 4.44 1.79
C PHE A 68 -7.48 4.67 0.29
N ASN A 69 -6.59 5.44 -0.31
CA ASN A 69 -6.47 5.60 -1.75
C ASN A 69 -5.02 5.58 -2.20
N THR A 70 -4.80 4.96 -3.36
CA THR A 70 -3.53 4.96 -4.09
C THR A 70 -3.83 4.61 -5.54
N ASP A 71 -3.16 5.25 -6.49
CA ASP A 71 -3.31 4.93 -7.91
C ASP A 71 -2.12 4.15 -8.48
N HIS A 72 -1.05 4.00 -7.70
CA HIS A 72 0.11 3.16 -8.03
C HIS A 72 -0.23 1.67 -8.03
N LEU A 73 -1.26 1.26 -7.27
CA LEU A 73 -1.68 -0.12 -7.12
C LEU A 73 -3.13 -0.30 -7.57
N ASN A 74 -3.40 -1.31 -8.40
CA ASN A 74 -4.77 -1.65 -8.79
C ASN A 74 -5.41 -2.58 -7.75
N LEU A 75 -5.82 -2.02 -6.62
CA LEU A 75 -6.41 -2.77 -5.51
C LEU A 75 -7.92 -2.58 -5.43
N VAL A 76 -8.59 -3.64 -4.98
CA VAL A 76 -9.99 -3.61 -4.54
C VAL A 76 -10.08 -2.87 -3.19
N GLY A 77 -11.15 -2.08 -2.99
CA GLY A 77 -11.41 -1.36 -1.75
C GLY A 77 -10.79 0.03 -1.64
N ARG A 78 -10.31 0.62 -2.75
CA ARG A 78 -9.83 2.00 -2.78
C ARG A 78 -10.97 3.00 -2.66
N ASP A 79 -10.81 3.97 -1.77
CA ASP A 79 -11.73 5.09 -1.60
C ASP A 79 -11.30 6.29 -2.44
N LYS A 80 -11.89 6.45 -3.62
CA LYS A 80 -11.57 7.57 -4.53
C LYS A 80 -12.02 8.95 -4.01
N SER A 81 -12.81 9.01 -2.94
CA SER A 81 -13.16 10.29 -2.30
C SER A 81 -11.96 10.92 -1.59
N LEU A 82 -10.97 10.11 -1.18
CA LEU A 82 -9.70 10.58 -0.66
C LEU A 82 -8.81 11.07 -1.81
N ALA A 83 -8.80 12.38 -2.06
CA ALA A 83 -7.98 12.96 -3.11
C ALA A 83 -6.48 12.71 -2.84
N LEU A 84 -5.73 12.33 -3.87
CA LEU A 84 -4.26 12.17 -3.80
C LEU A 84 -3.51 13.49 -4.09
N LYS A 85 -4.19 14.47 -4.69
CA LYS A 85 -3.57 15.73 -5.10
C LYS A 85 -3.43 16.67 -3.92
N ARG A 86 -2.25 17.28 -3.77
CA ARG A 86 -1.92 18.32 -2.80
C ARG A 86 -1.20 19.47 -3.48
N GLY A 87 -1.91 20.58 -3.69
CA GLY A 87 -1.43 21.66 -4.55
C GLY A 87 -1.11 21.15 -5.96
N LYS A 88 0.18 21.19 -6.32
CA LYS A 88 0.69 20.66 -7.60
C LYS A 88 1.23 19.24 -7.50
N ALA A 89 1.45 18.72 -6.29
CA ALA A 89 1.96 17.39 -6.05
C ALA A 89 0.83 16.34 -6.03
N LYS A 90 1.20 15.08 -6.26
CA LYS A 90 0.33 13.93 -6.11
C LYS A 90 1.02 12.94 -5.17
N LEU A 91 0.34 12.61 -4.08
CA LEU A 91 0.80 11.67 -3.08
C LEU A 91 0.70 10.23 -3.60
N ASP A 92 1.59 9.38 -3.10
CA ASP A 92 1.59 7.94 -3.39
C ASP A 92 0.43 7.21 -2.70
N LEU A 93 0.07 7.65 -1.48
CA LEU A 93 -0.97 7.04 -0.65
C LEU A 93 -1.60 8.08 0.28
N VAL A 94 -2.91 7.99 0.47
CA VAL A 94 -3.66 8.70 1.52
C VAL A 94 -4.51 7.70 2.26
N TYR A 95 -4.56 7.77 3.58
CA TYR A 95 -5.44 6.90 4.38
C TYR A 95 -6.01 7.61 5.59
N THR A 96 -7.11 7.07 6.13
CA THR A 96 -7.70 7.55 7.38
C THR A 96 -7.56 6.48 8.45
N LEU A 97 -7.06 6.88 9.62
CA LEU A 97 -6.98 6.02 10.80
C LEU A 97 -7.40 6.81 12.02
N LYS A 98 -8.35 6.27 12.80
CA LYS A 98 -8.86 6.90 14.04
C LYS A 98 -9.32 8.35 13.83
N GLY A 99 -10.00 8.63 12.71
CA GLY A 99 -10.54 9.95 12.37
C GLY A 99 -9.51 10.97 11.85
N LYS A 100 -8.24 10.58 11.71
CA LYS A 100 -7.18 11.44 11.15
C LYS A 100 -6.79 10.99 9.75
N THR A 101 -6.51 11.96 8.88
CA THR A 101 -6.01 11.70 7.53
C THR A 101 -4.50 11.74 7.54
N TYR A 102 -3.88 10.71 6.99
CA TYR A 102 -2.44 10.58 6.84
C TYR A 102 -2.08 10.54 5.36
N GLU A 103 -1.02 11.27 5.02
CA GLU A 103 -0.66 11.60 3.66
C GLU A 103 0.76 11.13 3.44
N CYS A 104 0.96 10.24 2.49
CA CYS A 104 2.22 9.51 2.35
C CYS A 104 2.91 9.80 1.03
N GLU A 105 4.21 10.05 1.13
CA GLU A 105 5.14 10.14 0.01
C GLU A 105 6.24 9.10 0.21
N LEU A 106 6.50 8.26 -0.79
CA LEU A 106 7.48 7.21 -0.74
C LEU A 106 8.77 7.65 -1.44
N LYS A 107 9.90 7.39 -0.79
CA LYS A 107 11.24 7.60 -1.35
C LYS A 107 12.07 6.34 -1.22
N THR A 108 12.65 5.91 -2.34
CA THR A 108 13.64 4.84 -2.38
C THR A 108 15.01 5.37 -1.92
N SER A 109 15.92 4.49 -1.51
CA SER A 109 17.28 4.87 -1.08
C SER A 109 18.07 5.71 -2.10
N ARG A 110 17.69 5.68 -3.39
CA ARG A 110 18.35 6.48 -4.44
C ARG A 110 17.87 7.93 -4.49
N GLU A 111 16.71 8.19 -3.90
CA GLU A 111 16.07 9.51 -3.89
C GLU A 111 16.36 10.26 -2.58
N ILE A 112 16.71 9.51 -1.53
CA ILE A 112 17.13 10.05 -0.25
C ILE A 112 18.47 10.76 -0.47
N GLY A 113 18.56 12.02 -0.02
CA GLY A 113 19.73 12.87 -0.21
C GLY A 113 19.70 13.77 -1.44
N LEU A 114 18.73 13.63 -2.35
CA LEU A 114 18.59 14.54 -3.49
C LEU A 114 17.97 15.88 -3.07
N ASP A 115 18.54 16.99 -3.56
CA ASP A 115 17.96 18.33 -3.37
C ASP A 115 16.51 18.42 -3.85
N LEU A 116 16.19 17.70 -4.93
CA LEU A 116 14.83 17.63 -5.45
C LEU A 116 13.85 17.03 -4.42
N THR A 117 14.28 16.01 -3.68
CA THR A 117 13.46 15.42 -2.60
C THR A 117 13.19 16.46 -1.51
N ALA A 118 14.21 17.20 -1.07
CA ALA A 118 14.04 18.26 -0.08
C ALA A 118 13.08 19.37 -0.56
N GLN A 119 13.19 19.79 -1.83
CA GLN A 119 12.29 20.77 -2.43
C GLN A 119 10.85 20.25 -2.51
N GLN A 120 10.65 19.00 -2.93
CA GLN A 120 9.33 18.36 -2.99
C GLN A 120 8.68 18.34 -1.61
N LEU A 121 9.39 17.86 -0.59
CA LEU A 121 8.87 17.78 0.77
C LEU A 121 8.53 19.17 1.34
N THR A 122 9.38 20.16 1.09
CA THR A 122 9.13 21.56 1.50
C THR A 122 7.86 22.14 0.89
N GLU A 123 7.52 21.77 -0.34
CA GLU A 123 6.27 22.21 -0.96
C GLU A 123 5.06 21.42 -0.43
N MET A 124 5.20 20.11 -0.25
CA MET A 124 4.11 19.23 0.16
C MET A 124 3.60 19.52 1.57
N VAL A 125 4.49 19.84 2.53
CA VAL A 125 4.09 20.16 3.91
C VAL A 125 3.13 21.32 4.02
N LYS A 126 3.09 22.22 3.03
CA LYS A 126 2.20 23.40 3.04
C LYS A 126 0.73 23.01 2.84
N TYR A 127 0.47 21.84 2.26
CA TYR A 127 -0.87 21.39 1.88
C TYR A 127 -1.31 20.12 2.62
N CYS A 128 -0.40 19.47 3.35
CA CYS A 128 -0.68 18.25 4.10
C CYS A 128 -0.92 18.56 5.58
N GLU A 129 -1.91 17.89 6.18
CA GLU A 129 -2.16 17.96 7.62
C GLU A 129 -1.21 17.03 8.38
N HIS A 130 -1.00 15.82 7.87
CA HIS A 130 -0.14 14.81 8.48
C HIS A 130 0.70 14.10 7.41
N LEU A 131 1.76 14.77 6.97
CA LEU A 131 2.70 14.21 6.00
C LEU A 131 3.60 13.16 6.65
N ILE A 132 3.65 11.98 6.03
CA ILE A 132 4.56 10.90 6.35
C ILE A 132 5.45 10.64 5.12
N VAL A 133 6.75 10.62 5.33
CA VAL A 133 7.70 10.16 4.31
C VAL A 133 8.03 8.69 4.59
N LEU A 134 7.71 7.84 3.63
CA LEU A 134 7.99 6.41 3.66
C LEU A 134 9.36 6.16 3.05
N VAL A 135 10.24 5.54 3.82
CA VAL A 135 11.62 5.22 3.40
C VAL A 135 11.94 3.76 3.71
N PRO A 136 12.98 3.16 3.11
CA PRO A 136 13.47 1.90 3.62
C PRO A 136 14.08 2.11 5.01
N ARG A 137 13.97 1.11 5.89
CA ARG A 137 14.38 1.18 7.29
C ARG A 137 15.83 1.61 7.48
N GLY A 138 16.73 1.13 6.62
CA GLY A 138 18.14 1.50 6.65
C GLY A 138 18.43 2.99 6.36
N CYS A 139 17.42 3.74 5.90
CA CYS A 139 17.55 5.16 5.56
C CYS A 139 16.75 6.08 6.50
N LEU A 140 16.24 5.58 7.64
CA LEU A 140 15.50 6.39 8.61
C LEU A 140 16.35 7.54 9.18
N GLU A 141 17.59 7.25 9.57
CA GLU A 141 18.51 8.25 10.12
C GLU A 141 18.87 9.30 9.07
N GLU A 142 19.20 8.87 7.85
CA GLU A 142 19.54 9.77 6.74
C GLU A 142 18.39 10.72 6.40
N MET A 143 17.16 10.19 6.29
CA MET A 143 15.97 11.03 6.08
C MET A 143 15.75 11.99 7.25
N SER A 144 15.93 11.53 8.49
CA SER A 144 15.82 12.38 9.69
C SER A 144 16.81 13.55 9.65
N THR A 145 18.06 13.29 9.27
CA THR A 145 19.08 14.33 9.08
C THR A 145 18.67 15.34 8.01
N ILE A 146 18.19 14.90 6.85
CA ILE A 146 17.73 15.79 5.77
C ILE A 146 16.57 16.66 6.25
N LEU A 147 15.56 16.07 6.91
CA LEU A 147 14.44 16.82 7.45
C LEU A 147 14.88 17.84 8.50
N HIS A 148 15.88 17.53 9.32
CA HIS A 148 16.44 18.48 10.28
C HIS A 148 17.15 19.66 9.58
N LEU A 149 17.98 19.37 8.58
CA LEU A 149 18.68 20.39 7.79
C LEU A 149 17.71 21.31 7.04
N CYS A 150 16.57 20.78 6.58
CA CYS A 150 15.51 21.56 5.93
C CYS A 150 14.53 22.20 6.92
N ASN A 151 14.71 22.02 8.23
CA ASN A 151 13.77 22.46 9.28
C ASN A 151 12.33 21.95 9.06
N LEU A 152 12.18 20.70 8.62
CA LEU A 152 10.91 20.02 8.37
C LEU A 152 10.61 18.89 9.38
N ASN A 153 11.57 18.56 10.26
CA ASN A 153 11.49 17.44 11.22
C ASN A 153 10.34 17.54 12.24
N HIS A 154 9.73 18.73 12.38
CA HIS A 154 8.57 18.95 13.25
C HIS A 154 7.23 18.90 12.49
N LEU A 155 7.26 18.86 11.15
CA LEU A 155 6.09 18.85 10.27
C LEU A 155 5.87 17.50 9.59
N ILE A 156 6.95 16.73 9.42
CA ILE A 156 6.95 15.46 8.68
C ILE A 156 7.34 14.33 9.62
N ALA A 157 6.50 13.29 9.64
CA ALA A 157 6.86 12.02 10.26
C ALA A 157 7.60 11.12 9.26
N ILE A 158 8.49 10.25 9.75
CA ILE A 158 9.18 9.26 8.93
C ILE A 158 8.70 7.88 9.36
N GLN A 159 8.40 7.00 8.40
CA GLN A 159 8.08 5.61 8.68
C GLN A 159 8.77 4.66 7.70
N PRO A 160 9.19 3.46 8.14
CA PRO A 160 9.70 2.44 7.24
C PRO A 160 8.56 1.79 6.45
N TYR A 161 8.76 1.51 5.16
CA TYR A 161 7.82 0.71 4.37
C TYR A 161 8.12 -0.80 4.39
N ASP A 162 9.32 -1.18 4.81
CA ASP A 162 9.79 -2.55 4.94
C ASP A 162 9.57 -3.09 6.36
N ALA A 163 8.94 -4.26 6.44
CA ALA A 163 8.77 -5.00 7.68
C ALA A 163 10.13 -5.57 8.13
N LEU A 164 10.25 -5.92 9.41
CA LEU A 164 11.23 -6.94 9.79
C LEU A 164 10.85 -8.17 8.98
N GLU A 165 11.82 -8.81 8.31
CA GLU A 165 11.65 -10.22 8.00
C GLU A 165 11.31 -10.85 9.35
N ASP A 166 10.11 -11.43 9.47
CA ASP A 166 9.81 -12.26 10.62
C ASP A 166 10.90 -13.33 10.58
N GLU A 167 11.85 -13.27 11.53
CA GLU A 167 12.80 -14.35 11.75
C GLU A 167 11.95 -15.58 12.10
N GLU A 168 11.65 -16.41 11.09
CA GLU A 168 11.13 -17.77 11.26
C GLU A 168 12.18 -18.66 11.92
#